data_AF-A0A7R9HHL6-F1
#
_entry.id   AF-A0A7R9HHL6-F1
#
_cell.length_a   1.000
_cell.length_b   1.000
_cell.length_c   1.000
_cell.angle_alpha   90.00
_cell.angle_beta   90.00
_cell.angle_gamma   90.00
#
_symmetry.space_group_name_H-M   'P 1'
#
loop_
_entity.id
_entity.type
_entity.pdbx_description
1 polymer ?
#
loop_
_entity_poly.entity_id
_entity_poly.type
_entity_poly.pdbx_seq_one_letter_code
_entity_poly.pdbx_strand_id
1 'polypeptide(L)'
;TTSPSDPSCVSDYIDELDVHLSGDYGFGTYNSCSAVSLVSSGGKVTDAMCIHQGQTGCSAERFFGYMGSTKYNSLVPFQINYKIGDDAPDGIIPYDETAIPCEQPYDVS
;
A
#
# COMPACT_ATOMS: atom_id res chain seq x y z
N THR A 1 1.92 17.31 -33.06
CA THR A 1 0.66 16.54 -33.10
C THR A 1 1.00 15.10 -33.40
N THR A 2 1.32 14.31 -32.39
CA THR A 2 1.51 12.86 -32.54
C THR A 2 0.13 12.20 -32.55
N SER A 3 -0.18 11.49 -33.63
CA SER A 3 -1.44 10.77 -33.82
C SER A 3 -1.46 9.52 -32.95
N PRO A 4 -2.57 9.14 -32.29
CA PRO A 4 -2.70 7.93 -31.47
C PRO A 4 -2.53 6.59 -32.23
N SER A 5 -2.21 6.63 -33.53
CA SER A 5 -2.20 5.50 -34.45
C SER A 5 -0.80 5.13 -34.95
N ASP A 6 0.27 5.61 -34.31
CA ASP A 6 1.64 5.23 -34.64
C ASP A 6 2.02 3.90 -33.94
N PRO A 7 2.23 2.80 -34.68
CA PRO A 7 2.58 1.50 -34.10
C PRO A 7 3.97 1.47 -33.43
N SER A 8 4.80 2.49 -33.62
CA SER A 8 6.06 2.65 -32.87
C SER A 8 5.87 3.24 -31.46
N CYS A 9 4.67 3.73 -31.13
CA CYS A 9 4.32 4.32 -29.84
C CYS A 9 3.58 3.35 -28.91
N VAL A 10 3.44 2.07 -29.29
CA VAL A 10 2.88 1.03 -28.40
C VAL A 10 3.94 0.75 -27.34
N SER A 11 3.77 1.39 -26.19
CA SER A 11 4.49 1.04 -24.96
C SER A 11 3.67 -0.01 -24.24
N ASP A 12 4.33 -1.07 -23.78
CA ASP A 12 3.73 -1.97 -22.81
C ASP A 12 3.61 -1.20 -21.48
N TYR A 13 2.39 -1.14 -20.94
CA TYR A 13 2.12 -0.54 -19.64
C TYR A 13 1.90 -1.63 -18.60
N ILE A 14 2.28 -1.34 -17.35
CA ILE A 14 2.01 -2.23 -16.23
C ILE A 14 0.62 -1.92 -15.68
N ASP A 15 -0.31 -2.85 -15.88
CA ASP A 15 -1.69 -2.73 -15.38
C ASP A 15 -1.85 -3.26 -13.95
N GLU A 16 -1.01 -4.23 -13.56
CA GLU A 16 -1.05 -4.89 -12.25
C GLU A 16 0.35 -5.34 -11.80
N LEU A 17 0.62 -5.28 -10.50
CA LEU A 17 1.82 -5.86 -9.91
C LEU A 17 1.57 -6.44 -8.50
N ASP A 18 2.36 -7.46 -8.16
CA ASP A 18 2.43 -8.04 -6.82
C ASP A 18 3.65 -7.45 -6.08
N VAL A 19 3.42 -6.80 -4.93
CA VAL A 19 4.50 -6.32 -4.06
C VAL A 19 4.60 -7.23 -2.85
N HIS A 20 5.76 -7.86 -2.66
CA HIS A 20 6.04 -8.64 -1.47
C HIS A 20 6.72 -7.77 -0.41
N LEU A 21 6.11 -7.67 0.75
CA LEU A 21 6.62 -6.98 1.94
C LEU A 21 6.88 -8.02 3.01
N SER A 22 8.01 -7.92 3.73
CA SER A 22 8.22 -8.75 4.91
C SER A 22 7.10 -8.51 5.93
N GLY A 23 6.92 -9.47 6.85
CA GLY A 23 6.01 -9.27 7.97
C GLY A 23 6.40 -8.04 8.78
N ASP A 24 7.68 -7.92 9.13
CA ASP A 24 8.19 -6.85 9.98
C ASP A 24 7.97 -5.46 9.35
N TYR A 25 8.27 -5.28 8.06
CA TYR A 25 8.05 -4.00 7.39
C TYR A 25 6.56 -3.70 7.22
N GLY A 26 5.76 -4.66 6.73
CA GLY A 26 4.34 -4.46 6.47
C GLY A 26 3.54 -4.15 7.73
N PHE A 27 3.72 -4.94 8.78
CA PHE A 27 3.05 -4.71 10.07
C PHE A 27 3.64 -3.50 10.79
N GLY A 28 4.95 -3.29 10.75
CA GLY A 28 5.61 -2.12 11.33
C GLY A 28 5.10 -0.81 10.75
N THR A 29 4.97 -0.74 9.42
CA THR A 29 4.44 0.44 8.71
C THR A 29 2.99 0.72 9.09
N TYR A 30 2.14 -0.30 9.18
CA TYR A 30 0.76 -0.12 9.63
C TYR A 30 0.71 0.39 11.08
N ASN A 31 1.49 -0.24 11.97
CA ASN A 31 1.50 0.12 13.39
C ASN A 31 1.96 1.55 13.62
N SER A 32 2.96 2.04 12.87
CA SER A 32 3.45 3.43 12.96
C SER A 32 2.40 4.48 12.58
N CYS A 33 1.35 4.08 11.85
CA CYS A 33 0.28 4.97 11.40
C CYS A 33 -1.06 4.73 12.13
N SER A 34 -1.21 3.60 12.82
CA SER A 34 -2.49 3.09 13.36
C SER A 34 -3.16 3.98 14.43
N ALA A 35 -2.42 4.92 15.01
CA ALA A 35 -2.91 5.88 16.00
C ALA A 35 -2.99 7.32 15.47
N VAL A 36 -2.59 7.56 14.22
CA VAL A 36 -2.61 8.90 13.62
C VAL A 36 -4.05 9.37 13.42
N SER A 37 -4.35 10.57 13.93
CA SER A 37 -5.68 11.16 13.89
C SER A 37 -5.95 11.88 12.56
N LEU A 38 -7.14 11.66 12.00
CA LEU A 38 -7.66 12.41 10.86
C LEU A 38 -8.38 13.66 11.37
N VAL A 39 -7.67 14.79 11.36
CA VAL A 39 -8.10 16.07 11.98
C VAL A 39 -9.49 16.52 11.56
N SER A 40 -9.90 16.30 10.31
CA SER A 40 -11.19 16.76 9.79
C SER A 40 -12.41 16.02 10.37
N SER A 41 -12.22 14.79 10.85
CA SER A 41 -13.32 13.93 11.33
C SER A 41 -13.18 13.51 12.79
N GLY A 42 -11.99 13.66 13.38
CA GLY A 42 -11.69 13.17 14.72
C GLY A 42 -11.51 11.64 14.81
N GLY A 43 -11.60 10.92 13.68
CA GLY A 43 -11.31 9.49 13.58
C GLY A 43 -9.83 9.20 13.32
N LYS A 44 -9.48 7.94 13.04
CA LYS A 44 -8.12 7.55 12.63
C LYS A 44 -7.96 7.63 11.11
N VAL A 45 -6.77 7.98 10.65
CA VAL A 45 -6.45 7.98 9.20
C VAL A 45 -6.62 6.57 8.61
N THR A 46 -6.18 5.54 9.33
CA THR A 46 -6.28 4.15 8.89
C THR A 46 -7.72 3.70 8.67
N ASP A 47 -8.68 4.18 9.46
CA ASP A 47 -10.10 3.86 9.28
C ASP A 47 -10.62 4.42 7.94
N ALA A 48 -10.18 5.62 7.58
CA ALA A 48 -10.50 6.23 6.29
C ALA A 48 -9.84 5.51 5.10
N MET A 49 -8.73 4.81 5.34
CA MET A 49 -8.00 4.01 4.35
C MET A 49 -8.40 2.53 4.37
N CYS A 50 -9.57 2.19 4.95
CA CYS A 50 -10.06 0.82 5.09
C CYS A 50 -11.57 0.68 4.77
N ILE A 51 -12.18 1.71 4.16
CA ILE A 51 -13.64 1.95 4.16
C ILE A 51 -14.50 0.86 3.49
N HIS A 52 -13.95 -0.07 2.71
CA HIS A 52 -14.75 -0.93 1.81
C HIS A 52 -14.73 -2.44 2.06
N GLN A 53 -14.44 -2.91 3.27
CA GLN A 53 -14.47 -4.35 3.58
C GLN A 53 -15.67 -4.85 4.41
N GLY A 54 -16.67 -4.01 4.71
CA GLY A 54 -17.89 -4.45 5.41
C GLY A 54 -17.65 -5.09 6.79
N GLN A 55 -16.44 -4.97 7.32
CA GLN A 55 -15.94 -5.62 8.52
C GLN A 55 -15.44 -4.54 9.48
N THR A 56 -15.66 -4.76 10.76
CA THR A 56 -15.14 -3.87 11.81
C THR A 56 -13.61 -4.02 11.89
N GLY A 57 -12.93 -2.89 12.08
CA GLY A 57 -11.48 -2.82 12.25
C GLY A 57 -10.68 -2.75 10.95
N CYS A 58 -9.66 -1.91 10.95
CA CYS A 58 -8.62 -1.89 9.93
C CYS A 58 -7.47 -2.82 10.39
N SER A 59 -6.93 -3.62 9.47
CA SER A 59 -5.69 -4.39 9.67
C SER A 59 -4.66 -3.93 8.63
N ALA A 60 -3.39 -4.31 8.78
CA ALA A 60 -2.35 -4.00 7.81
C ALA A 60 -2.74 -4.47 6.41
N GLU A 61 -3.20 -5.71 6.27
CA GLU A 61 -3.61 -6.29 4.99
C GLU A 61 -4.77 -5.54 4.34
N ARG A 62 -5.74 -5.09 5.15
CA ARG A 62 -6.87 -4.29 4.64
C ARG A 62 -6.43 -2.90 4.23
N PHE A 63 -5.55 -2.28 5.01
CA PHE A 63 -4.99 -0.96 4.75
C PHE A 63 -4.23 -0.95 3.42
N PHE A 64 -3.25 -1.85 3.27
CA PHE A 64 -2.51 -2.01 2.02
C PHE A 64 -3.41 -2.47 0.87
N GLY A 65 -4.33 -3.39 1.13
CA GLY A 65 -5.29 -3.85 0.13
C GLY A 65 -6.18 -2.73 -0.41
N TYR A 66 -6.62 -1.79 0.42
CA TYR A 66 -7.37 -0.61 -0.02
C TYR A 66 -6.49 0.36 -0.81
N MET A 67 -5.26 0.62 -0.34
CA MET A 67 -4.30 1.49 -1.03
C MET A 67 -3.82 0.94 -2.38
N GLY A 68 -3.92 -0.36 -2.60
CA GLY A 68 -3.57 -1.01 -3.87
C GLY A 68 -4.75 -1.37 -4.77
N SER A 69 -6.00 -1.14 -4.33
CA SER A 69 -7.17 -1.63 -5.06
C SER A 69 -7.85 -0.57 -5.91
N THR A 70 -7.78 -0.72 -7.23
CA THR A 70 -8.57 0.12 -8.18
C THR A 70 -10.07 -0.12 -8.06
N LYS A 71 -10.47 -1.31 -7.59
CA LYS A 71 -11.88 -1.67 -7.34
C LYS A 71 -12.49 -0.91 -6.17
N TYR A 72 -11.71 -0.70 -5.11
CA TYR A 72 -12.20 -0.12 -3.85
C TYR A 72 -11.76 1.33 -3.64
N ASN A 73 -10.71 1.78 -4.34
CA ASN A 73 -10.17 3.11 -4.22
C ASN A 73 -9.87 3.70 -5.61
N SER A 74 -10.73 4.60 -6.07
CA SER A 74 -10.59 5.26 -7.37
C SER A 74 -9.40 6.23 -7.46
N LEU A 75 -8.70 6.49 -6.35
CA LEU A 75 -7.47 7.29 -6.32
C LEU A 75 -6.24 6.45 -6.70
N VAL A 76 -6.38 5.12 -6.74
CA VAL A 76 -5.31 4.20 -7.14
C VAL A 76 -5.25 4.14 -8.68
N PRO A 77 -4.11 4.45 -9.32
CA PRO A 77 -4.02 4.57 -10.77
C PRO A 77 -3.96 3.22 -11.52
N PHE A 78 -3.50 2.14 -10.87
CA PHE A 78 -3.41 0.78 -11.41
C PHE A 78 -3.37 -0.25 -10.27
N GLN A 79 -3.61 -1.53 -10.54
CA GLN A 79 -3.78 -2.52 -9.47
C GLN A 79 -2.45 -2.90 -8.80
N ILE A 80 -2.42 -2.89 -7.46
CA ILE A 80 -1.28 -3.37 -6.67
C ILE A 80 -1.78 -4.39 -5.65
N ASN A 81 -1.22 -5.59 -5.71
CA ASN A 81 -1.52 -6.66 -4.77
C ASN A 81 -0.37 -6.77 -3.75
N TYR A 82 -0.52 -6.11 -2.61
CA TYR A 82 0.42 -6.26 -1.50
C TYR A 82 0.29 -7.64 -0.86
N LYS A 83 1.42 -8.35 -0.76
CA LYS A 83 1.57 -9.63 -0.06
C LYS A 83 2.46 -9.39 1.15
N ILE A 84 1.89 -9.44 2.34
CA ILE A 84 2.62 -9.21 3.59
C ILE A 84 2.97 -10.57 4.20
N GLY A 85 4.23 -10.75 4.55
CA GLY A 85 4.77 -11.95 5.14
C GLY A 85 6.03 -12.42 4.44
N ASP A 86 6.73 -13.35 5.09
CA ASP A 86 8.04 -13.79 4.62
C ASP A 86 7.95 -14.90 3.56
N ASP A 87 6.72 -15.37 3.29
CA ASP A 87 6.41 -16.32 2.23
C ASP A 87 6.29 -15.59 0.88
N ALA A 88 7.37 -15.60 0.11
CA ALA A 88 7.38 -15.13 -1.27
C ALA A 88 7.71 -16.26 -2.27
N PRO A 89 7.27 -16.14 -3.54
CA PRO A 89 7.64 -17.07 -4.60
C PRO A 89 9.16 -17.18 -4.77
N ASP A 90 9.61 -18.31 -5.34
CA ASP A 90 11.03 -18.53 -5.62
C ASP A 90 11.63 -17.39 -6.44
N GLY A 91 12.75 -16.85 -5.95
CA GLY A 91 13.46 -15.74 -6.58
C GLY A 91 12.96 -14.35 -6.20
N ILE A 92 11.94 -14.24 -5.35
CA ILE A 92 11.48 -12.96 -4.78
C ILE A 92 11.97 -12.84 -3.34
N ILE A 93 12.61 -11.72 -3.03
CA ILE A 93 12.99 -11.34 -1.67
C ILE A 93 11.97 -10.27 -1.23
N PRO A 94 11.16 -10.52 -0.18
CA PRO A 94 10.27 -9.51 0.37
C PRO A 94 11.03 -8.23 0.73
N TYR A 95 10.41 -7.09 0.49
CA TYR A 95 10.96 -5.81 0.92
C TYR A 95 10.92 -5.71 2.45
N ASP A 96 12.09 -5.50 3.06
CA ASP A 96 12.33 -5.65 4.49
C ASP A 96 13.20 -4.51 5.06
N GLU A 97 12.91 -3.27 4.67
CA GLU A 97 13.53 -2.12 5.33
C GLU A 97 12.94 -1.94 6.74
N THR A 98 13.63 -1.16 7.58
CA THR A 98 13.12 -0.89 8.93
C THR A 98 11.97 0.12 8.90
N ALA A 99 10.78 -0.30 9.33
CA ALA A 99 9.70 0.63 9.61
C ALA A 99 10.02 1.46 10.86
N ILE A 100 10.02 2.79 10.74
CA ILE A 100 10.32 3.69 11.86
C ILE A 100 9.11 3.75 12.80
N PRO A 101 9.24 3.39 14.09
CA PRO A 101 8.14 3.43 15.04
C PRO A 101 7.78 4.88 15.42
N CYS A 102 6.54 5.09 15.88
CA CYS A 102 5.99 6.41 16.24
C CYS A 102 6.86 7.19 17.22
N GLU A 103 7.48 6.48 18.15
CA GLU A 103 8.25 7.05 19.26
C GLU A 103 9.68 7.41 18.86
N GLN A 104 10.09 7.10 17.63
CA GLN A 104 11.44 7.36 17.13
C GLN A 104 11.45 8.56 16.17
N PRO A 105 12.40 9.50 16.33
CA PRO A 105 12.59 10.58 15.36
C PRO A 105 13.03 10.03 13.99
N TYR A 106 12.50 10.63 12.92
CA TYR A 106 12.80 10.25 11.55
C TYR A 106 14.27 10.52 11.16
N ASP A 107 14.84 11.61 11.68
CA ASP A 107 16.22 12.00 11.47
C ASP A 107 17.03 11.72 12.74
N VAL A 108 17.99 10.79 12.64
CA VAL A 108 19.01 10.54 13.68
C VAL A 108 20.32 11.15 13.19
N SER A 109 20.39 12.49 13.25
CA SER A 109 21.61 13.25 13.01
C SER A 109 22.64 13.08 14.12
#